data_AF-A0A359HM19-F1
#
_entry.id   AF-A0A359HM19-F1
#
_cell.length_a   1.000
_cell.length_b   1.000
_cell.length_c   1.000
_cell.angle_alpha   90.00
_cell.angle_beta   90.00
_cell.angle_gamma   90.00
#
_symmetry.space_group_name_H-M   'P 1'
#
loop_
_entity.id
_entity.type
_entity.pdbx_description
1 polymer ?
#
loop_
_entity_poly.entity_id
_entity_poly.type
_entity_poly.pdbx_seq_one_letter_code
_entity_poly.pdbx_strand_id
1 'polypeptide(L)'
;MTKRVFISADHGLAVIYFLQSDVVPALLAAGVEVVVLTDDALIEQVQARFGQPGLTVEGLRLAELRQYEATVSPSAQWWLHFLRRAGASNRINLEAVNGFMNQVEDEAHVRRKKLFPVMRGFVWLMRRSKWLRRMVMSVQNRFTPEVYADLFEKYQPDLVVAATPGWRLDRYLLREAAARGVTTATVIVGWDNSSSYSLP
;
A
#
# COMPACT_ATOMS: atom_id res chain seq x y z
N MET A 1 20.79 9.69 -17.72
CA MET A 1 20.07 10.06 -16.48
C MET A 1 20.05 8.85 -15.58
N THR A 2 20.45 9.00 -14.32
CA THR A 2 20.39 7.94 -13.32
C THR A 2 18.94 7.63 -12.99
N LYS A 3 18.55 6.36 -13.00
CA LYS A 3 17.18 5.92 -12.66
C LYS A 3 17.00 5.95 -11.15
N ARG A 4 15.79 6.28 -10.69
CA ARG A 4 15.46 6.37 -9.26
C ARG A 4 14.26 5.52 -8.90
N VAL A 5 14.38 4.80 -7.78
CA VAL A 5 13.32 3.93 -7.27
C VAL A 5 12.98 4.32 -5.84
N PHE A 6 11.70 4.53 -5.59
CA PHE A 6 11.17 4.61 -4.22
C PHE A 6 10.83 3.22 -3.74
N ILE A 7 11.22 2.88 -2.51
CA ILE A 7 10.86 1.63 -1.85
C ILE A 7 10.14 1.96 -0.54
N SER A 8 8.88 1.56 -0.42
CA SER A 8 8.12 1.68 0.83
C SER A 8 8.39 0.48 1.74
N ALA A 9 9.12 0.75 2.82
CA ALA A 9 9.41 -0.18 3.89
C ALA A 9 8.61 0.21 5.16
N ASP A 10 7.29 0.05 5.10
CA ASP A 10 6.35 0.59 6.11
C ASP A 10 6.26 -0.18 7.43
N HIS A 11 7.01 -1.27 7.58
CA HIS A 11 7.09 -2.06 8.81
C HIS A 11 8.37 -2.89 8.86
N GLY A 12 8.71 -3.44 10.03
CA GLY A 12 9.97 -4.14 10.26
C GLY A 12 10.26 -5.30 9.28
N LEU A 13 9.24 -6.08 8.91
CA LEU A 13 9.44 -7.15 7.92
C LEU A 13 9.77 -6.61 6.53
N ALA A 14 9.15 -5.50 6.11
CA ALA A 14 9.49 -4.84 4.84
C ALA A 14 10.90 -4.26 4.87
N VAL A 15 11.32 -3.66 5.99
CA VAL A 15 12.70 -3.18 6.18
C VAL A 15 13.70 -4.33 6.03
N ILE A 16 13.46 -5.46 6.71
CA ILE A 16 14.32 -6.66 6.58
C ILE A 16 14.31 -7.16 5.13
N TYR A 17 13.13 -7.31 4.54
CA TYR A 17 12.99 -7.83 3.19
C TYR A 17 13.77 -6.98 2.17
N PHE A 18 13.65 -5.65 2.20
CA PHE A 18 14.28 -4.80 1.19
C PHE A 18 15.78 -4.54 1.48
N LEU A 19 16.15 -4.33 2.75
CA LEU A 19 17.50 -3.89 3.11
C LEU A 19 18.46 -5.03 3.50
N GLN A 20 17.94 -6.19 3.90
CA GLN A 20 18.76 -7.36 4.26
C GLN A 20 18.71 -8.47 3.21
N SER A 21 18.02 -8.26 2.09
CA SER A 21 18.12 -9.11 0.90
C SER A 21 18.97 -8.43 -0.18
N ASP A 22 19.16 -9.12 -1.31
CA ASP A 22 19.89 -8.60 -2.47
C ASP A 22 19.11 -7.58 -3.29
N VAL A 23 17.87 -7.21 -2.93
CA VAL A 23 17.07 -6.25 -3.71
C VAL A 23 17.75 -4.89 -3.84
N VAL A 24 18.05 -4.23 -2.71
CA VAL A 24 18.71 -2.91 -2.73
C VAL A 24 20.16 -3.00 -3.25
N PRO A 25 21.00 -3.96 -2.80
CA PRO A 25 22.33 -4.14 -3.36
C PRO A 25 22.35 -4.33 -4.89
N ALA A 26 21.45 -5.13 -5.45
CA ALA A 26 21.39 -5.36 -6.89
C ALA A 26 20.97 -4.11 -7.68
N LEU A 27 20.01 -3.32 -7.15
CA LEU A 27 19.61 -2.05 -7.76
C LEU A 27 20.77 -1.04 -7.77
N LEU A 28 21.46 -0.88 -6.64
CA LEU A 28 22.60 0.02 -6.53
C LEU A 28 23.76 -0.41 -7.44
N ALA A 29 24.06 -1.70 -7.52
CA ALA A 29 25.06 -2.26 -8.42
C ALA A 29 24.71 -2.04 -9.90
N ALA A 30 23.43 -1.99 -10.24
CA ALA A 30 22.93 -1.62 -11.57
C ALA A 30 22.95 -0.10 -11.85
N GLY A 31 23.46 0.71 -10.91
CA GLY A 31 23.52 2.17 -11.02
C GLY A 31 22.18 2.87 -10.80
N VAL A 32 21.24 2.22 -10.12
CA VAL A 32 19.93 2.80 -9.75
C VAL A 32 20.05 3.44 -8.38
N GLU A 33 19.62 4.70 -8.25
CA GLU A 33 19.48 5.36 -6.95
C GLU A 33 18.20 4.87 -6.25
N VAL A 34 18.32 4.55 -4.96
CA VAL A 34 17.22 4.03 -4.16
C VAL A 34 16.89 5.01 -3.04
N VAL A 35 15.61 5.39 -2.95
CA VAL A 35 15.07 6.15 -1.82
C VAL A 35 14.14 5.24 -1.03
N VAL A 36 14.57 4.85 0.17
CA VAL A 36 13.79 4.01 1.07
C VAL A 36 12.95 4.89 1.97
N LEU A 37 11.64 4.70 1.91
CA LEU A 37 10.65 5.35 2.74
C LEU A 37 10.31 4.41 3.90
N THR A 38 10.63 4.82 5.13
CA THR A 38 10.38 4.02 6.35
C THR A 38 9.66 4.87 7.41
N ASP A 39 9.27 4.26 8.52
CA ASP A 39 8.78 5.01 9.69
C ASP A 39 9.77 6.12 10.06
N ASP A 40 9.26 7.34 10.26
CA ASP A 40 10.02 8.55 10.57
C ASP A 40 10.96 8.35 11.78
N ALA A 41 10.55 7.56 12.76
CA ALA A 41 11.36 7.24 13.95
C ALA A 41 12.56 6.31 13.65
N LEU A 42 12.57 5.62 12.50
CA LEU A 42 13.60 4.67 12.11
C LEU A 42 14.61 5.24 11.12
N ILE A 43 14.41 6.47 10.61
CA ILE A 43 15.27 7.07 9.56
C ILE A 43 16.74 7.03 9.97
N GLU A 44 17.08 7.58 11.14
CA GLU A 44 18.47 7.66 11.61
C GLU A 44 19.10 6.28 11.78
N GLN A 45 18.37 5.33 12.38
CA GLN A 45 18.85 3.98 12.62
C GLN A 45 19.08 3.21 11.31
N VAL A 46 18.16 3.33 10.35
CA VAL A 46 18.26 2.69 9.05
C VAL A 46 19.40 3.31 8.24
N GLN A 47 19.52 4.63 8.24
CA GLN A 47 20.62 5.33 7.56
C GLN A 47 21.98 4.98 8.16
N ALA A 48 22.10 4.90 9.49
CA ALA A 48 23.35 4.52 10.16
C ALA A 48 23.78 3.08 9.85
N ARG A 49 22.81 2.17 9.71
CA ARG A 49 23.10 0.74 9.48
C ARG A 49 23.33 0.39 8.01
N PHE A 50 22.57 0.97 7.10
CA PHE A 50 22.55 0.58 5.68
C PHE A 50 23.06 1.68 4.74
N GLY A 51 23.34 2.88 5.26
CA GLY A 51 23.73 4.03 4.47
C GLY A 51 24.95 3.75 3.59
N GLN A 52 24.79 4.01 2.30
CA GLN A 52 25.83 3.82 1.29
C GLN A 52 25.54 4.72 0.09
N PRO A 53 26.53 5.01 -0.78
CA PRO A 53 26.31 5.81 -1.98
C PRO A 53 25.15 5.28 -2.82
N GLY A 54 24.27 6.18 -3.26
CA GLY A 54 23.07 5.84 -4.03
C GLY A 54 21.85 5.40 -3.21
N LEU A 55 21.99 5.19 -1.89
CA LEU A 55 20.87 4.91 -0.98
C LEU A 55 20.57 6.12 -0.10
N THR A 56 19.33 6.62 -0.16
CA THR A 56 18.80 7.64 0.73
C THR A 56 17.64 7.09 1.54
N VAL A 57 17.51 7.49 2.81
CA VAL A 57 16.39 7.12 3.68
C VAL A 57 15.54 8.35 3.97
N GLU A 58 14.23 8.24 3.75
CA GLU A 58 13.23 9.30 3.94
C GLU A 58 12.04 8.77 4.77
N GLY A 59 11.23 9.69 5.31
CA GLY A 59 10.08 9.35 6.15
C GLY A 59 8.81 9.00 5.38
N LEU A 60 8.03 8.05 5.89
CA LEU A 60 6.71 7.70 5.38
C LEU A 60 5.60 8.62 5.89
N ARG A 61 5.88 9.56 6.80
CA ARG A 61 4.91 10.54 7.32
C ARG A 61 3.65 9.84 7.86
N LEU A 62 3.86 8.74 8.58
CA LEU A 62 2.75 7.87 9.00
C LEU A 62 1.77 8.59 9.93
N ALA A 63 2.25 9.55 10.72
CA ALA A 63 1.41 10.38 11.57
C ALA A 63 0.43 11.26 10.76
N GLU A 64 0.92 11.93 9.72
CA GLU A 64 0.10 12.77 8.83
C GLU A 64 -0.95 11.94 8.10
N LEU A 65 -0.56 10.75 7.59
CA LEU A 65 -1.48 9.84 6.91
C LEU A 65 -2.58 9.32 7.83
N ARG A 66 -2.26 9.02 9.10
CA ARG A 66 -3.26 8.63 10.11
C ARG A 66 -4.20 9.79 10.42
N GLN A 67 -3.68 11.01 10.57
CA GLN A 67 -4.49 12.20 10.77
C GLN A 67 -5.43 12.44 9.58
N TYR A 68 -4.94 12.29 8.35
CA TYR A 68 -5.77 12.40 7.15
C TYR A 68 -6.89 11.34 7.12
N GLU A 69 -6.58 10.06 7.39
CA GLU A 69 -7.58 8.99 7.46
C GLU A 69 -8.64 9.24 8.53
N ALA A 70 -8.25 9.82 9.68
CA ALA A 70 -9.14 10.12 10.79
C ALA A 70 -10.04 11.35 10.56
N THR A 71 -9.65 12.26 9.67
CA THR A 71 -10.35 13.54 9.46
C THR A 71 -11.14 13.58 8.15
N VAL A 72 -10.63 12.96 7.09
CA VAL A 72 -11.23 13.06 5.75
C VAL A 72 -12.09 11.84 5.46
N SER A 73 -13.40 11.97 5.64
CA SER A 73 -14.40 10.91 5.38
C SER A 73 -14.03 9.51 5.90
N PRO A 74 -13.74 9.33 7.21
CA PRO A 74 -13.16 8.09 7.74
C PRO A 74 -14.00 6.84 7.43
N SER A 75 -15.33 6.95 7.57
CA SER A 75 -16.25 5.85 7.27
C SER A 75 -16.23 5.44 5.81
N ALA A 76 -16.12 6.39 4.88
CA ALA A 76 -16.07 6.10 3.45
C ALA A 76 -14.74 5.44 3.08
N GLN A 77 -13.62 5.97 3.58
CA GLN A 77 -12.29 5.38 3.37
C GLN A 77 -12.22 3.95 3.94
N TRP A 78 -12.76 3.73 5.13
CA TRP A 78 -12.81 2.42 5.76
C TRP A 78 -13.62 1.41 4.93
N TRP A 79 -14.81 1.79 4.47
CA TRP A 79 -15.63 0.91 3.64
C TRP A 79 -15.00 0.63 2.27
N LEU A 80 -14.41 1.64 1.62
CA LEU A 80 -13.71 1.43 0.36
C LEU A 80 -12.50 0.51 0.53
N HIS A 81 -11.78 0.64 1.65
CA HIS A 81 -10.68 -0.25 2.00
C HIS A 81 -11.17 -1.68 2.23
N PHE A 82 -12.24 -1.86 3.03
CA PHE A 82 -12.89 -3.15 3.21
C PHE A 82 -13.30 -3.79 1.88
N LEU A 83 -13.97 -3.02 1.00
CA LEU A 83 -14.43 -3.50 -0.30
C LEU A 83 -13.29 -3.85 -1.24
N ARG A 84 -12.19 -3.07 -1.24
CA ARG A 84 -10.97 -3.41 -1.98
C ARG A 84 -10.42 -4.77 -1.55
N ARG A 85 -10.43 -5.02 -0.24
CA ARG A 85 -9.87 -6.20 0.40
C ARG A 85 -10.75 -7.44 0.19
N ALA A 86 -12.05 -7.32 0.45
CA ALA A 86 -13.03 -8.39 0.38
C ALA A 86 -13.50 -8.72 -1.05
N GLY A 87 -13.47 -7.72 -1.94
CA GLY A 87 -13.99 -7.77 -3.32
C GLY A 87 -13.08 -8.46 -4.33
N ALA A 88 -12.07 -9.21 -3.88
CA ALA A 88 -11.13 -9.96 -4.72
C ALA A 88 -11.83 -10.87 -5.75
N SER A 89 -11.24 -11.00 -6.94
CA SER A 89 -11.82 -11.82 -8.02
C SER A 89 -12.10 -13.25 -7.57
N ASN A 90 -13.24 -13.82 -7.93
CA ASN A 90 -13.54 -15.24 -7.65
C ASN A 90 -12.72 -16.24 -8.48
N ARG A 91 -11.72 -15.76 -9.23
CA ARG A 91 -10.77 -16.57 -10.00
C ARG A 91 -9.50 -16.93 -9.22
N ILE A 92 -9.37 -16.49 -7.98
CA ILE A 92 -8.24 -16.78 -7.10
C ILE A 92 -8.70 -17.56 -5.87
N ASN A 93 -7.78 -18.12 -5.10
CA ASN A 93 -8.10 -18.68 -3.78
C ASN A 93 -8.59 -17.56 -2.84
N LEU A 94 -9.82 -17.70 -2.33
CA LEU A 94 -10.47 -16.71 -1.49
C LEU A 94 -10.44 -17.05 0.00
N GLU A 95 -9.78 -18.12 0.44
CA GLU A 95 -9.79 -18.55 1.85
C GLU A 95 -9.28 -17.45 2.78
N ALA A 96 -8.11 -16.88 2.49
CA ALA A 96 -7.55 -15.77 3.27
C ALA A 96 -8.46 -14.51 3.25
N VAL A 97 -9.15 -14.28 2.13
CA VAL A 97 -10.08 -13.14 1.97
C VAL A 97 -11.36 -13.36 2.76
N ASN A 98 -11.90 -14.58 2.75
CA ASN A 98 -13.08 -14.97 3.50
C ASN A 98 -12.80 -14.95 5.01
N GLY A 99 -11.65 -15.46 5.44
CA GLY A 99 -11.19 -15.38 6.83
C GLY A 99 -11.14 -13.94 7.33
N PHE A 100 -10.56 -13.02 6.52
CA PHE A 100 -10.57 -11.60 6.82
C PHE A 100 -11.99 -11.03 6.96
N MET A 101 -12.91 -11.39 6.06
CA MET A 101 -14.29 -10.90 6.12
C MET A 101 -15.00 -11.35 7.39
N ASN A 102 -14.84 -12.62 7.77
CA ASN A 102 -15.44 -13.18 8.98
C ASN A 102 -14.88 -12.48 10.23
N GLN A 103 -13.55 -12.34 10.31
CA GLN A 103 -12.90 -11.63 11.41
C GLN A 103 -13.43 -10.18 11.55
N VAL A 104 -13.49 -9.43 10.44
CA VAL A 104 -13.94 -8.04 10.46
C VAL A 104 -15.41 -7.92 10.82
N GLU A 105 -16.24 -8.89 10.46
CA GLU A 105 -17.64 -8.94 10.89
C GLU A 105 -17.75 -9.23 12.38
N ASP A 106 -17.02 -10.21 12.90
CA ASP A 106 -17.06 -10.61 14.30
C ASP A 106 -16.59 -9.47 15.23
N GLU A 107 -15.51 -8.79 14.85
CA GLU A 107 -14.92 -7.65 15.58
C GLU A 107 -15.70 -6.33 15.39
N ALA A 108 -16.64 -6.26 14.46
CA ALA A 108 -17.36 -5.03 14.18
C ALA A 108 -18.35 -4.64 15.29
N HIS A 109 -18.44 -3.33 15.56
CA HIS A 109 -19.45 -2.75 16.43
C HIS A 109 -20.87 -3.00 15.87
N VAL A 110 -21.88 -3.10 16.74
CA VAL A 110 -23.28 -3.47 16.41
C VAL A 110 -23.87 -2.66 15.24
N ARG A 111 -23.64 -1.34 15.20
CA ARG A 111 -24.11 -0.47 14.11
C ARG A 111 -23.52 -0.86 12.75
N ARG A 112 -22.24 -1.25 12.73
CA ARG A 112 -21.54 -1.67 11.51
C ARG A 112 -21.95 -3.07 11.09
N LYS A 113 -22.16 -3.99 12.05
CA LYS A 113 -22.71 -5.35 11.80
C LYS A 113 -24.00 -5.31 10.98
N LYS A 114 -24.90 -4.36 11.23
CA LYS A 114 -26.14 -4.19 10.43
C LYS A 114 -25.91 -3.91 8.94
N LEU A 115 -24.75 -3.35 8.57
CA LEU A 115 -24.40 -3.05 7.18
C LEU A 115 -23.72 -4.22 6.47
N PHE A 116 -23.24 -5.24 7.19
CA PHE A 116 -22.52 -6.37 6.58
C PHE A 116 -23.34 -7.16 5.57
N PRO A 117 -24.63 -7.46 5.77
CA PRO A 117 -25.42 -8.17 4.76
C PRO A 117 -25.42 -7.45 3.40
N VAL A 118 -25.58 -6.12 3.41
CA VAL A 118 -25.53 -5.28 2.21
C VAL A 118 -24.12 -5.33 1.59
N MET A 119 -23.09 -5.19 2.42
CA MET A 119 -21.71 -5.17 1.95
C MET A 119 -21.24 -6.53 1.43
N ARG A 120 -21.70 -7.65 2.00
CA ARG A 120 -21.51 -9.00 1.46
C ARG A 120 -22.15 -9.15 0.08
N GLY A 121 -23.35 -8.60 -0.12
CA GLY A 121 -23.98 -8.54 -1.44
C GLY A 121 -23.15 -7.77 -2.46
N PHE A 122 -22.63 -6.59 -2.07
CA PHE A 122 -21.76 -5.80 -2.94
C PHE A 122 -20.43 -6.51 -3.24
N VAL A 123 -19.81 -7.13 -2.23
CA VAL A 123 -18.61 -7.97 -2.41
C VAL A 123 -18.89 -9.08 -3.41
N TRP A 124 -19.99 -9.83 -3.27
CA TRP A 124 -20.36 -10.91 -4.19
C TRP A 124 -20.44 -10.45 -5.66
N LEU A 125 -20.98 -9.25 -5.89
CA LEU A 125 -21.01 -8.60 -7.21
C LEU A 125 -19.58 -8.23 -7.68
N MET A 126 -18.78 -7.59 -6.83
CA MET A 126 -17.39 -7.22 -7.13
C MET A 126 -16.54 -8.43 -7.50
N ARG A 127 -16.73 -9.58 -6.82
CA ARG A 127 -15.94 -10.80 -7.11
C ARG A 127 -16.15 -11.29 -8.55
N ARG A 128 -17.31 -11.00 -9.15
CA ARG A 128 -17.69 -11.38 -10.52
C ARG A 128 -17.48 -10.29 -11.56
N SER A 129 -17.28 -9.03 -11.15
CA SER A 129 -17.23 -7.88 -12.06
C SER A 129 -15.93 -7.09 -11.94
N LYS A 130 -15.10 -7.18 -12.98
CA LYS A 130 -13.88 -6.35 -13.15
C LYS A 130 -14.21 -4.85 -13.14
N TRP A 131 -15.35 -4.47 -13.71
CA TRP A 131 -15.79 -3.08 -13.77
C TRP A 131 -16.06 -2.52 -12.37
N LEU A 132 -16.79 -3.26 -11.52
CA LEU A 132 -17.05 -2.83 -10.14
C LEU A 132 -15.77 -2.69 -9.32
N ARG A 133 -14.82 -3.63 -9.48
CA ARG A 133 -13.49 -3.54 -8.85
C ARG A 133 -12.76 -2.26 -9.26
N ARG A 134 -12.71 -1.97 -10.56
CA ARG A 134 -12.11 -0.74 -11.10
C ARG A 134 -12.82 0.53 -10.63
N MET A 135 -14.14 0.51 -10.51
CA MET A 135 -14.92 1.63 -9.98
C MET A 135 -14.54 1.92 -8.52
N VAL A 136 -14.49 0.89 -7.67
CA VAL A 136 -14.04 1.06 -6.26
C VAL A 136 -12.62 1.63 -6.21
N MET A 137 -11.70 1.11 -7.03
CA MET A 137 -10.34 1.66 -7.12
C MET A 137 -10.33 3.13 -7.58
N SER A 138 -11.15 3.49 -8.57
CA SER A 138 -11.26 4.87 -9.06
C SER A 138 -11.79 5.81 -7.97
N VAL A 139 -12.78 5.39 -7.18
CA VAL A 139 -13.27 6.17 -6.04
C VAL A 139 -12.20 6.28 -4.95
N GLN A 140 -11.43 5.21 -4.69
CA GLN A 140 -10.30 5.25 -3.75
C GLN A 140 -9.22 6.25 -4.15
N ASN A 141 -8.96 6.42 -5.44
CA ASN A 141 -7.95 7.35 -5.95
C ASN A 141 -8.32 8.83 -5.70
N ARG A 142 -9.56 9.13 -5.31
CA ARG A 142 -9.95 10.48 -4.85
C ARG A 142 -9.38 10.82 -3.46
N PHE A 143 -8.95 9.81 -2.71
CA PHE A 143 -8.32 9.97 -1.40
C PHE A 143 -6.80 9.88 -1.54
N THR A 144 -6.21 10.95 -2.09
CA THR A 144 -4.78 11.11 -2.36
C THR A 144 -4.33 12.44 -1.74
N PRO A 145 -3.73 12.43 -0.54
CA PRO A 145 -3.51 13.65 0.24
C PRO A 145 -2.29 14.47 -0.18
N GLU A 146 -1.56 14.06 -1.22
CA GLU A 146 -0.33 14.73 -1.70
C GLU A 146 0.75 14.90 -0.63
N VAL A 147 0.76 14.00 0.36
CA VAL A 147 1.69 14.02 1.50
C VAL A 147 3.14 13.81 1.08
N TYR A 148 3.40 13.27 -0.12
CA TYR A 148 4.77 13.03 -0.60
C TYR A 148 5.18 13.97 -1.73
N ALA A 149 4.47 15.08 -1.91
CA ALA A 149 4.63 15.89 -3.12
C ALA A 149 6.03 16.44 -3.31
N ASP A 150 6.61 16.94 -2.22
CA ASP A 150 7.98 17.41 -2.16
C ASP A 150 9.01 16.30 -2.46
N LEU A 151 8.77 15.06 -2.01
CA LEU A 151 9.66 13.93 -2.32
C LEU A 151 9.60 13.56 -3.80
N PHE A 152 8.39 13.51 -4.38
CA PHE A 152 8.25 13.26 -5.82
C PHE A 152 8.88 14.37 -6.67
N GLU A 153 8.79 15.63 -6.24
CA GLU A 153 9.43 16.77 -6.92
C GLU A 153 10.96 16.74 -6.78
N LYS A 154 11.46 16.46 -5.58
CA LYS A 154 12.89 16.39 -5.26
C LYS A 154 13.59 15.26 -6.00
N TYR A 155 13.00 14.07 -5.99
CA TYR A 155 13.65 12.85 -6.48
C TYR A 155 13.22 12.44 -7.87
N GLN A 156 11.99 12.74 -8.30
CA GLN A 156 11.45 12.32 -9.60
C GLN A 156 11.66 10.82 -9.89
N PRO A 157 11.12 9.91 -9.04
CA PRO A 157 11.32 8.47 -9.21
C PRO A 157 10.68 7.94 -10.50
N ASP A 158 11.32 6.95 -11.11
CA ASP A 158 10.79 6.21 -12.25
C ASP A 158 9.84 5.06 -11.83
N LEU A 159 10.03 4.55 -10.61
CA LEU A 159 9.31 3.42 -10.06
C LEU A 159 9.08 3.60 -8.56
N VAL A 160 7.90 3.21 -8.08
CA VAL A 160 7.57 3.11 -6.65
C VAL A 160 7.23 1.66 -6.33
N VAL A 161 7.96 1.05 -5.40
CA VAL A 161 7.78 -0.34 -4.96
C VAL A 161 7.24 -0.34 -3.53
N ALA A 162 6.19 -1.11 -3.27
CA ALA A 162 5.65 -1.29 -1.91
C ALA A 162 5.59 -2.76 -1.48
N ALA A 163 5.65 -3.00 -0.17
CA ALA A 163 5.49 -4.33 0.40
C ALA A 163 4.06 -4.89 0.31
N THR A 164 3.08 -4.05 -0.02
CA THR A 164 1.71 -4.48 -0.28
C THR A 164 1.11 -3.76 -1.49
N PRO A 165 0.09 -4.33 -2.16
CA PRO A 165 -0.65 -3.66 -3.24
C PRO A 165 -1.63 -2.61 -2.70
N GLY A 166 -1.16 -1.71 -1.84
CA GLY A 166 -1.92 -0.62 -1.24
C GLY A 166 -2.91 -1.08 -0.18
N TRP A 167 -2.45 -1.94 0.73
CA TRP A 167 -3.23 -2.45 1.85
C TRP A 167 -3.02 -1.68 3.14
N ARG A 168 -1.83 -1.13 3.36
CA ARG A 168 -1.49 -0.40 4.57
C ARG A 168 -1.62 1.09 4.29
N LEU A 169 -0.77 1.90 4.92
CA LEU A 169 -0.71 3.34 4.66
C LEU A 169 0.11 3.66 3.39
N ASP A 170 0.93 2.71 2.93
CA ASP A 170 1.61 2.69 1.62
C ASP A 170 0.66 2.93 0.43
N ARG A 171 -0.64 2.65 0.60
CA ARG A 171 -1.68 2.96 -0.39
C ARG A 171 -1.70 4.42 -0.83
N TYR A 172 -1.37 5.38 0.04
CA TYR A 172 -1.39 6.79 -0.32
C TYR A 172 -0.19 7.14 -1.19
N LEU A 173 0.99 6.57 -0.89
CA LEU A 173 2.18 6.68 -1.73
C LEU A 173 1.92 6.11 -3.13
N LEU A 174 1.32 4.92 -3.21
CA LEU A 174 1.02 4.27 -4.49
C LEU A 174 -0.02 5.05 -5.32
N ARG A 175 -1.01 5.66 -4.65
CA ARG A 175 -2.01 6.51 -5.33
C ARG A 175 -1.38 7.79 -5.87
N GLU A 176 -0.53 8.43 -5.09
CA GLU A 176 0.17 9.64 -5.51
C GLU A 176 1.13 9.34 -6.67
N ALA A 177 1.86 8.23 -6.61
CA ALA A 177 2.68 7.73 -7.71
C ALA A 177 1.86 7.56 -9.00
N ALA A 178 0.71 6.88 -8.90
CA ALA A 178 -0.19 6.66 -10.03
C ALA A 178 -0.78 7.97 -10.59
N ALA A 179 -1.12 8.92 -9.72
CA ALA A 179 -1.61 10.24 -10.13
C ALA A 179 -0.56 11.05 -10.91
N ARG A 180 0.72 10.85 -10.59
CA ARG A 180 1.87 11.45 -11.27
C ARG A 180 2.35 10.66 -12.50
N GLY A 181 1.69 9.55 -12.85
CA GLY A 181 2.10 8.68 -13.95
C GLY A 181 3.37 7.88 -13.69
N VAL A 182 3.80 7.77 -12.42
CA VAL A 182 4.96 6.97 -12.02
C VAL A 182 4.56 5.49 -11.96
N THR A 183 5.42 4.62 -12.50
CA THR A 183 5.17 3.17 -12.48
C THR A 183 5.14 2.68 -11.05
N THR A 184 4.20 1.80 -10.71
CA THR A 184 4.12 1.18 -9.38
C THR A 184 4.31 -0.32 -9.48
N ALA A 185 4.96 -0.88 -8.47
CA ALA A 185 5.09 -2.32 -8.29
C ALA A 185 4.87 -2.68 -6.82
N THR A 186 4.57 -3.95 -6.57
CA THR A 186 4.50 -4.48 -5.21
C THR A 186 5.26 -5.79 -5.14
N VAL A 187 5.83 -6.06 -3.97
CA VAL A 187 6.40 -7.36 -3.68
C VAL A 187 5.42 -8.18 -2.87
N ILE A 188 5.31 -9.47 -3.21
CA ILE A 188 4.51 -10.44 -2.47
C ILE A 188 5.39 -11.04 -1.36
N VAL A 189 5.32 -10.46 -0.15
CA VAL A 189 6.17 -10.87 0.98
C VAL A 189 5.75 -12.22 1.60
N GLY A 190 4.51 -12.67 1.39
CA GLY A 190 4.04 -13.99 1.83
C GLY A 190 2.75 -14.43 1.14
N TRP A 191 2.65 -15.67 0.67
CA TRP A 191 1.59 -16.11 -0.26
C TRP A 191 0.24 -16.46 0.41
N ASP A 192 0.22 -16.63 1.73
CA ASP A 192 -0.93 -17.09 2.52
C ASP A 192 -1.74 -15.94 3.12
N ASN A 193 -1.23 -14.71 3.07
CA ASN A 193 -1.90 -13.57 3.67
C ASN A 193 -2.84 -12.89 2.67
N SER A 194 -3.91 -12.30 3.20
CA SER A 194 -4.87 -11.56 2.38
C SER A 194 -4.16 -10.41 1.63
N SER A 195 -3.15 -9.75 2.21
CA SER A 195 -2.39 -8.64 1.59
C SER A 195 -1.62 -8.97 0.32
N SER A 196 -1.44 -10.24 0.01
CA SER A 196 -0.80 -10.69 -1.21
C SER A 196 -1.77 -10.88 -2.37
N TYR A 197 -3.06 -10.79 -2.08
CA TYR A 197 -4.10 -10.76 -3.09
C TYR A 197 -4.41 -9.29 -3.40
N SER A 198 -4.52 -8.98 -4.67
CA SER A 198 -4.95 -7.66 -5.12
C SER A 198 -6.05 -7.80 -6.17
N LEU A 199 -6.75 -6.70 -6.43
CA LEU A 199 -7.76 -6.69 -7.47
C LEU A 199 -7.11 -6.46 -8.84
N PRO A 200 -7.33 -7.39 -9.78
CA PRO A 200 -7.69 -7.03 -11.14
C PRO A 200 -9.19 -7.27 -11.38
#